data_AF-A0A6I1W1J9-F1
#
_entry.id   AF-A0A6I1W1J9-F1
#
_cell.length_a   1.000
_cell.length_b   1.000
_cell.length_c   1.000
_cell.angle_alpha   90.00
_cell.angle_beta   90.00
_cell.angle_gamma   90.00
#
_symmetry.space_group_name_H-M   'P 1'
#
loop_
_entity.id
_entity.type
_entity.pdbx_description
1 polymer ?
#
loop_
_entity_poly.entity_id
_entity_poly.type
_entity_poly.pdbx_seq_one_letter_code
_entity_poly.pdbx_strand_id
1 'polypeptide(L)'
;KVNHPDGQGLNADLWARLAKNISYVQGDFLDDSTYAALEQKIFASGTGNAVFYLATAPRFFSEVVQRLGASGLLKETPEAFRRVVIEKPFGSDVDTAQALNACL
;
A
#
# COMPACT_ATOMS: atom_id res chain seq x y z
N LYS A 1 8.49 -7.92 -34.29
CA LYS A 1 8.46 -9.07 -33.36
C LYS A 1 9.88 -9.27 -32.84
N VAL A 2 10.18 -8.73 -31.66
CA VAL A 2 11.53 -8.86 -31.06
C VAL A 2 11.55 -10.19 -30.31
N ASN A 3 12.38 -11.12 -30.78
CA ASN A 3 12.64 -12.39 -30.11
C ASN A 3 13.67 -12.14 -29.00
N HIS A 4 13.27 -12.26 -27.73
CA HIS A 4 14.21 -12.37 -26.62
C HIS A 4 14.66 -13.85 -26.48
N PRO A 5 15.97 -14.15 -26.36
CA PRO A 5 16.49 -15.51 -26.40
C PRO A 5 16.56 -16.22 -25.03
N ASP A 6 16.00 -15.67 -23.96
CA ASP A 6 16.00 -16.30 -22.63
C ASP A 6 14.61 -16.82 -22.26
N GLY A 7 14.22 -17.92 -22.91
CA GLY A 7 13.00 -18.67 -22.60
C GLY A 7 13.08 -19.46 -21.30
N GLN A 8 13.57 -18.87 -20.21
CA GLN A 8 13.38 -19.45 -18.88
C GLN A 8 12.00 -19.01 -18.40
N GLY A 9 11.03 -19.94 -18.45
CA GLY A 9 9.72 -19.75 -17.85
C GLY A 9 9.82 -19.41 -16.35
N LEU A 10 8.69 -19.04 -15.75
CA LEU A 10 8.60 -18.76 -14.32
C LEU A 10 9.22 -19.90 -13.50
N ASN A 11 10.25 -19.60 -12.70
CA ASN A 11 10.83 -20.58 -11.79
C ASN A 11 9.79 -20.98 -10.72
N ALA A 12 9.31 -22.22 -10.77
CA ALA A 12 8.21 -22.69 -9.94
C ALA A 12 8.53 -22.66 -8.44
N ASP A 13 9.76 -22.98 -8.04
CA ASP A 13 10.19 -22.98 -6.64
C ASP A 13 10.29 -21.55 -6.10
N LEU A 14 10.82 -20.63 -6.91
CA LEU A 14 10.87 -19.21 -6.56
C LEU A 14 9.45 -18.62 -6.44
N TRP A 15 8.58 -18.94 -7.39
CA TRP A 15 7.18 -18.53 -7.35
C TRP A 15 6.46 -19.08 -6.13
N ALA A 16 6.62 -20.36 -5.80
CA ALA A 16 5.99 -20.97 -4.64
C ALA A 16 6.45 -20.33 -3.32
N ARG A 17 7.71 -19.89 -3.23
CA ARG A 17 8.23 -19.14 -2.08
C ARG A 17 7.63 -17.73 -2.01
N LEU A 18 7.53 -17.02 -3.12
CA LEU A 18 6.96 -15.68 -3.18
C LEU A 18 5.45 -15.68 -2.87
N ALA A 19 4.69 -16.56 -3.51
CA ALA A 19 3.24 -16.63 -3.40
C ALA A 19 2.76 -16.86 -1.97
N LYS A 20 3.52 -17.60 -1.15
CA LYS A 20 3.22 -17.80 0.28
C LYS A 20 3.24 -16.51 1.10
N ASN A 21 3.94 -15.48 0.64
CA ASN A 21 4.02 -14.18 1.30
C ASN A 21 2.98 -13.18 0.76
N ILE A 22 2.17 -13.58 -0.23
CA ILE A 22 1.09 -12.75 -0.78
C ILE A 22 -0.20 -13.16 -0.09
N SER A 23 -0.91 -12.17 0.47
CA SER A 23 -2.24 -12.37 1.03
C SER A 23 -3.16 -11.25 0.58
N TYR A 24 -4.46 -11.51 0.65
CA TYR A 24 -5.49 -10.57 0.23
C TYR A 24 -6.39 -10.22 1.42
N VAL A 25 -6.77 -8.94 1.51
CA VAL A 25 -7.78 -8.43 2.43
C VAL A 25 -8.83 -7.75 1.56
N GLN A 26 -10.07 -8.25 1.61
CA GLN A 26 -11.20 -7.57 1.00
C GLN A 26 -11.68 -6.47 1.95
N GLY A 27 -11.99 -5.30 1.42
CA GLY A 27 -12.51 -4.19 2.22
C GLY A 27 -12.93 -3.01 1.36
N ASP A 28 -13.63 -2.07 1.99
CA ASP A 28 -13.98 -0.76 1.46
C ASP A 28 -13.09 0.31 2.12
N PHE A 29 -12.66 1.32 1.36
CA PHE A 29 -11.88 2.43 1.91
C PHE A 29 -12.66 3.25 2.92
N LEU A 30 -13.99 3.24 2.88
CA LEU A 30 -14.84 3.98 3.81
C LEU A 30 -15.19 3.19 5.08
N ASP A 31 -14.77 1.93 5.17
CA ASP A 31 -15.03 1.06 6.31
C ASP A 31 -13.78 0.91 7.19
N ASP A 32 -13.91 1.31 8.46
CA ASP A 32 -12.84 1.22 9.46
C ASP A 32 -12.41 -0.24 9.73
N SER A 33 -13.31 -1.20 9.49
CA SER A 33 -13.00 -2.64 9.63
C SER A 33 -11.90 -3.09 8.66
N THR A 34 -11.80 -2.46 7.48
CA THR A 34 -10.72 -2.69 6.52
C THR A 34 -9.36 -2.39 7.14
N TYR A 35 -9.25 -1.27 7.85
CA TYR A 35 -7.99 -0.81 8.44
C TYR A 35 -7.60 -1.66 9.65
N ALA A 36 -8.57 -2.10 10.46
CA ALA A 36 -8.31 -3.06 11.53
C ALA A 36 -7.78 -4.40 10.98
N ALA A 37 -8.32 -4.89 9.85
CA ALA A 37 -7.82 -6.10 9.21
C ALA A 37 -6.39 -5.92 8.67
N LEU A 38 -6.04 -4.74 8.13
CA LEU A 38 -4.68 -4.42 7.71
C LEU A 38 -3.70 -4.39 8.88
N GLU A 39 -4.09 -3.83 10.02
CA GLU A 39 -3.28 -3.82 11.24
C GLU A 39 -2.91 -5.24 11.67
N GLN A 40 -3.88 -6.15 11.68
CA GLN A 40 -3.64 -7.55 12.00
C GLN A 40 -2.64 -8.22 11.05
N LYS A 41 -2.69 -7.90 9.75
CA LYS A 41 -1.72 -8.42 8.76
C LYS A 41 -0.31 -7.87 9.00
N ILE A 42 -0.19 -6.58 9.30
CA ILE A 42 1.11 -5.95 9.59
C ILE A 42 1.71 -6.54 10.87
N PHE A 43 0.90 -6.72 11.92
CA PHE A 43 1.35 -7.37 13.15
C PHE A 43 1.81 -8.81 12.91
N ALA A 44 1.03 -9.60 12.16
CA ALA A 44 1.36 -10.98 11.82
C ALA A 44 2.63 -11.12 10.95
N SER A 45 3.11 -10.05 10.31
CA SER A 45 4.38 -10.06 9.57
C SER A 45 5.61 -10.22 10.48
N GLY A 46 5.47 -9.94 11.78
CA GLY A 46 6.55 -9.99 12.78
C GLY A 46 7.56 -8.84 12.71
N THR A 47 7.54 -8.02 11.64
CA THR A 47 8.43 -6.85 11.51
C THR A 47 7.74 -5.56 11.94
N GLY A 48 6.41 -5.49 11.80
CA GLY A 48 5.64 -4.27 11.96
C GLY A 48 5.91 -3.20 10.89
N ASN A 49 6.91 -3.37 10.01
CA ASN A 49 7.22 -2.42 8.94
C ASN A 49 6.13 -2.43 7.87
N ALA A 50 5.75 -1.25 7.37
CA ALA A 50 4.72 -1.16 6.35
C ALA A 50 5.03 -0.11 5.27
N VAL A 51 4.79 -0.51 4.01
CA VAL A 51 4.69 0.40 2.86
C VAL A 51 3.27 0.28 2.32
N PHE A 52 2.53 1.38 2.31
CA PHE A 52 1.19 1.48 1.74
C PHE A 52 1.31 2.04 0.32
N TYR A 53 1.14 1.17 -0.69
CA TYR A 53 1.15 1.58 -2.09
C TYR A 53 -0.27 1.85 -2.56
N LEU A 54 -0.61 3.11 -2.80
CA LEU A 54 -1.96 3.52 -3.20
C LEU A 54 -2.13 3.38 -4.72
N ALA A 55 -2.24 2.14 -5.19
CA ALA A 55 -2.55 1.80 -6.58
C ALA A 55 -4.06 1.97 -6.90
N THR A 56 -4.60 3.15 -6.58
CA THR A 56 -6.04 3.48 -6.66
C THR A 56 -6.26 4.76 -7.47
N ALA A 57 -7.52 5.10 -7.76
CA ALA A 57 -7.83 6.36 -8.44
C ALA A 57 -7.48 7.57 -7.56
N PRO A 58 -6.96 8.70 -8.12
CA PRO A 58 -6.47 9.83 -7.33
C PRO A 58 -7.45 10.43 -6.33
N ARG A 59 -8.75 10.40 -6.65
CA ARG A 59 -9.82 10.88 -5.77
C ARG A 59 -9.89 10.16 -4.41
N PHE A 60 -9.28 8.98 -4.28
CA PHE A 60 -9.28 8.20 -3.05
C PHE A 60 -8.04 8.43 -2.19
N PHE A 61 -7.00 9.13 -2.68
CA PHE A 61 -5.73 9.24 -1.94
C PHE A 61 -5.92 9.91 -0.58
N SER A 62 -6.56 11.08 -0.53
CA SER A 62 -6.78 11.81 0.73
C SER A 62 -7.58 10.99 1.74
N GLU A 63 -8.68 10.37 1.30
CA GLU A 63 -9.54 9.54 2.16
C GLU A 63 -8.76 8.36 2.75
N VAL A 64 -8.01 7.64 1.91
CA VAL A 64 -7.24 6.47 2.34
C VAL A 64 -6.13 6.88 3.32
N VAL A 65 -5.37 7.94 3.03
CA VAL A 65 -4.30 8.42 3.92
C VAL A 65 -4.86 8.88 5.26
N GLN A 66 -5.95 9.66 5.26
CA GLN A 66 -6.56 10.15 6.50
C GLN A 66 -7.02 8.99 7.38
N ARG A 67 -7.63 7.94 6.81
CA ARG A 67 -8.04 6.77 7.57
C ARG A 67 -6.89 5.91 8.05
N LEU A 68 -5.84 5.72 7.24
CA LEU A 68 -4.60 5.09 7.70
C LEU A 68 -4.01 5.85 8.90
N GLY A 69 -4.04 7.19 8.86
CA GLY A 69 -3.60 8.04 9.97
C GLY A 69 -4.49 7.88 11.22
N ALA A 70 -5.80 7.97 11.04
CA ALA A 70 -6.80 7.87 12.12
C ALA A 70 -6.77 6.48 12.80
N SER A 71 -6.54 5.41 12.04
CA SER A 71 -6.39 4.06 12.56
C SER A 71 -5.02 3.79 13.18
N GLY A 72 -4.13 4.79 13.23
CA GLY A 72 -2.77 4.67 13.77
C GLY A 72 -1.80 3.88 12.90
N LEU A 73 -2.21 3.45 11.71
CA LEU A 73 -1.39 2.66 10.80
C LEU A 73 -0.22 3.44 10.21
N LEU A 74 -0.23 4.77 10.28
CA LEU A 74 0.89 5.63 9.87
C LEU A 74 1.82 6.04 11.02
N LYS A 75 1.62 5.52 12.23
CA LYS A 75 2.52 5.81 13.37
C LYS A 75 3.80 5.00 13.26
N GLU A 76 4.91 5.69 13.01
CA GLU A 76 6.25 5.13 13.01
C GLU A 76 6.79 4.97 14.46
N THR A 77 7.50 3.87 14.72
CA THR A 77 8.23 3.64 15.98
C THR A 77 9.73 3.47 15.69
N PRO A 78 10.63 3.56 16.68
CA PRO A 78 12.06 3.33 16.47
C PRO A 78 12.39 1.97 15.83
N GLU A 79 11.51 0.98 15.99
CA GLU A 79 11.66 -0.39 15.50
C GLU A 79 10.95 -0.64 14.16
N ALA A 80 9.98 0.21 13.78
CA ALA A 80 9.12 -0.05 12.64
C ALA A 80 8.75 1.22 11.86
N PHE A 81 9.12 1.26 10.56
CA PHE A 81 8.85 2.39 9.68
C PHE A 81 7.42 2.39 9.11
N ARG A 82 6.95 3.57 8.68
CA ARG A 82 5.70 3.75 7.91
C ARG A 82 5.93 4.60 6.67
N ARG A 83 5.57 4.08 5.50
CA ARG A 83 5.72 4.80 4.23
C ARG A 83 4.44 4.71 3.42
N VAL A 84 4.03 5.83 2.83
CA VAL A 84 2.92 5.88 1.87
C VAL A 84 3.50 6.25 0.51
N VAL A 85 3.15 5.47 -0.51
CA VAL A 85 3.54 5.71 -1.90
C VAL A 85 2.27 6.11 -2.65
N ILE A 86 2.29 7.33 -3.20
CA ILE A 86 1.18 7.91 -3.95
C ILE A 86 1.55 7.94 -5.43
N GLU A 87 0.63 7.45 -6.26
CA GLU A 87 0.76 7.50 -7.71
C GLU A 87 0.41 8.86 -8.29
N LYS A 88 0.89 9.13 -9.51
CA LYS A 88 0.48 10.32 -10.26
C LYS A 88 -0.95 10.18 -10.79
N PRO A 89 -1.68 11.30 -10.97
CA PRO A 89 -1.30 12.67 -10.65
C PRO A 89 -1.39 13.01 -9.15
N PHE A 90 -0.45 13.84 -8.66
CA PHE A 90 -0.44 14.38 -7.30
C PHE A 90 -1.22 15.70 -7.27
N GLY A 91 -2.55 15.60 -7.31
CA GLY A 91 -3.42 16.74 -7.62
C GLY A 91 -3.48 17.04 -9.12
N SER A 92 -4.59 17.61 -9.57
CA SER A 92 -4.81 18.05 -10.95
C SER A 92 -4.43 19.51 -11.19
N ASP A 93 -4.28 20.27 -10.11
CA ASP A 93 -3.92 21.68 -10.06
C ASP A 93 -3.22 21.98 -8.72
N VAL A 94 -2.78 23.21 -8.52
CA VAL A 94 -2.04 23.62 -7.31
C VAL A 94 -2.88 23.44 -6.05
N ASP A 95 -4.17 23.79 -6.09
CA ASP A 95 -5.04 23.75 -4.91
C ASP A 95 -5.29 22.30 -4.47
N THR A 96 -5.58 21.40 -5.42
CA THR A 96 -5.78 19.97 -5.15
C THR A 96 -4.49 19.27 -4.74
N ALA A 97 -3.33 19.67 -5.27
CA ALA A 97 -2.03 19.16 -4.84
C ALA A 97 -1.69 19.60 -3.39
N GLN A 98 -1.96 20.86 -3.05
CA GLN A 98 -1.79 21.37 -1.69
C GLN A 98 -2.76 20.70 -0.70
N ALA A 99 -4.02 20.51 -1.10
CA ALA A 99 -5.01 19.81 -0.29
C ALA A 99 -4.61 18.36 -0.02
N LEU A 100 -4.10 17.64 -1.03
CA LEU A 100 -3.56 16.30 -0.85
C LEU A 100 -2.35 16.31 0.09
N ASN A 101 -1.40 17.24 -0.11
CA ASN A 101 -0.23 17.36 0.75
C ASN A 101 -0.58 17.67 2.21
N ALA A 102 -1.62 18.46 2.47
CA ALA A 102 -2.07 18.76 3.83
C ALA A 102 -2.69 17.54 4.56
N CYS A 103 -3.02 16.47 3.81
CA CYS A 103 -3.54 15.23 4.37
C CYS A 103 -2.46 14.17 4.66
N LEU A 104 -1.21 14.40 4.21
CA LEU A 104 -0.06 13.51 4.37
C LEU A 104 0.70 13.81 5.66
#